data_AF-A0A6P0J321-F1
#
_entry.id   AF-A0A6P0J321-F1
#
_cell.length_a   1.000
_cell.length_b   1.000
_cell.length_c   1.000
_cell.angle_alpha   90.00
_cell.angle_beta   90.00
_cell.angle_gamma   90.00
#
_symmetry.space_group_name_H-M   'P 1'
#
loop_
_entity.id
_entity.type
_entity.pdbx_description
1 polymer ?
#
loop_
_entity_poly.entity_id
_entity_poly.type
_entity_poly.pdbx_seq_one_letter_code
_entity_poly.pdbx_strand_id
1 'polypeptide(L)'
;MERISALGLDLGSKRIGVAGCDGTGLIATGLTTIERTSFQRDVDQLRELVETREVQVLVVGLPYSMDGTLGFQARKVQKLAR
;
A
#
# COMPACT_ATOMS: atom_id res chain seq x y z
N MET A 1 4.17 21.00 -13.90
CA MET A 1 4.71 20.04 -12.91
C MET A 1 4.53 18.65 -13.48
N GLU A 2 5.48 17.75 -13.21
CA GLU A 2 5.36 16.35 -13.57
C GLU A 2 4.26 15.71 -12.72
N ARG A 3 3.44 14.85 -13.33
CA ARG A 3 2.36 14.13 -12.64
C ARG A 3 2.98 13.07 -11.74
N ILE A 4 2.59 13.05 -10.47
CA ILE A 4 3.02 12.03 -9.50
C ILE A 4 1.88 11.04 -9.27
N SER A 5 2.10 9.78 -9.63
CA SER A 5 1.14 8.70 -9.36
C SER A 5 1.71 7.76 -8.30
N ALA A 6 1.14 7.78 -7.10
CA ALA A 6 1.57 6.94 -5.99
C ALA A 6 0.38 6.27 -5.32
N LEU A 7 0.58 5.05 -4.80
CA LEU A 7 -0.35 4.38 -3.91
C LEU A 7 0.23 4.21 -2.51
N GLY A 8 -0.57 4.53 -1.50
CA GLY A 8 -0.32 4.20 -0.10
C GLY A 8 -1.03 2.89 0.26
N LEU A 9 -0.30 1.95 0.85
CA LEU A 9 -0.79 0.63 1.25
C LEU A 9 -0.67 0.44 2.77
N ASP A 10 -1.81 0.17 3.41
CA ASP A 10 -1.89 -0.26 4.80
C ASP A 10 -2.19 -1.76 4.88
N LEU A 11 -1.14 -2.56 5.12
CA LEU A 11 -1.20 -4.02 5.08
C LEU A 11 -1.69 -4.61 6.41
N GLY A 12 -2.99 -4.86 6.51
CA GLY A 12 -3.60 -5.61 7.60
C GLY A 12 -3.59 -7.13 7.38
N SER A 13 -3.99 -7.88 8.41
CA SER A 13 -4.15 -9.34 8.31
C SER A 13 -5.37 -9.78 7.50
N LYS A 14 -6.43 -8.96 7.48
CA LYS A 14 -7.70 -9.25 6.79
C LYS A 14 -7.98 -8.32 5.60
N ARG A 15 -7.40 -7.13 5.61
CA ARG A 15 -7.69 -6.07 4.63
C ARG A 15 -6.42 -5.32 4.28
N ILE A 16 -6.35 -4.79 3.07
CA ILE A 16 -5.35 -3.80 2.67
C ILE A 16 -6.09 -2.50 2.37
N GLY A 17 -5.81 -1.45 3.15
CA GLY A 17 -6.27 -0.11 2.81
C GLY A 17 -5.45 0.42 1.65
N VAL A 18 -6.11 0.96 0.62
CA VAL A 18 -5.44 1.55 -0.55
C VAL A 18 -5.81 3.02 -0.66
N ALA A 19 -4.81 3.90 -0.62
CA ALA A 19 -4.94 5.31 -0.90
C ALA A 19 -4.14 5.68 -2.16
N GLY A 20 -4.53 6.76 -2.84
CA GLY A 20 -3.85 7.22 -4.05
C GLY A 20 -3.67 8.73 -4.08
N CYS A 21 -2.58 9.17 -4.71
CA CYS A 21 -2.31 10.58 -4.94
C CYS A 21 -3.25 11.17 -6.02
N ASP A 22 -3.56 12.46 -5.88
CA ASP A 22 -4.34 13.27 -6.81
C ASP A 22 -3.59 13.67 -8.10
N GLY A 23 -2.32 13.28 -8.25
CA GLY A 23 -1.48 13.63 -9.40
C GLY A 23 -0.58 14.84 -9.17
N THR A 24 -0.86 15.67 -8.15
CA THR A 24 -0.08 16.88 -7.83
C THR A 24 1.04 16.63 -6.82
N GLY A 25 0.99 15.48 -6.14
CA GLY A 25 1.87 15.17 -5.01
C GLY A 25 1.42 15.76 -3.67
N LEU A 26 0.25 16.41 -3.61
CA LEU A 26 -0.20 17.13 -2.41
C LEU A 26 -1.23 16.35 -1.59
N ILE A 27 -2.22 15.75 -2.25
CA ILE A 27 -3.35 15.11 -1.57
C ILE A 27 -3.36 13.61 -1.87
N ALA A 28 -3.52 12.81 -0.81
CA ALA A 28 -3.85 11.40 -0.90
C ALA A 28 -5.28 11.17 -0.42
N THR A 29 -6.05 10.35 -1.15
CA THR A 29 -7.41 9.97 -0.77
C THR A 29 -7.56 8.46 -0.77
N GLY A 30 -8.49 7.95 0.07
CA GLY A 30 -8.83 6.53 0.06
C GLY A 30 -9.46 6.14 -1.28
N LEU A 31 -8.93 5.09 -1.91
CA LEU A 31 -9.44 4.57 -3.18
C LEU A 31 -10.34 3.35 -2.96
N THR A 32 -9.84 2.38 -2.20
CA THR A 32 -10.56 1.12 -1.97
C THR A 32 -9.97 0.39 -0.76
N THR A 33 -10.59 -0.72 -0.40
CA THR A 33 -10.07 -1.69 0.56
C THR A 33 -10.08 -3.07 -0.08
N ILE A 34 -8.92 -3.71 -0.16
CA ILE A 34 -8.80 -5.08 -0.66
C ILE A 34 -9.07 -6.04 0.49
N GLU A 35 -10.03 -6.94 0.33
CA GLU A 35 -10.21 -8.06 1.25
C GLU A 35 -9.19 -9.15 0.96
N ARG A 36 -8.42 -9.52 1.98
CA ARG A 36 -7.30 -10.45 1.81
C ARG A 36 -7.77 -11.88 1.80
N THR A 37 -7.37 -12.62 0.76
CA THR A 37 -7.74 -14.03 0.59
C THR A 37 -6.51 -14.90 0.40
N SER A 38 -5.69 -14.60 -0.59
CA SER A 38 -4.39 -15.23 -0.82
C SER A 38 -3.40 -14.21 -1.36
N PHE A 39 -2.11 -14.44 -1.15
CA PHE A 39 -1.08 -13.51 -1.61
C PHE A 39 -1.19 -13.23 -3.12
N GLN A 40 -1.46 -14.27 -3.93
CA GLN A 40 -1.60 -14.11 -5.37
C GLN A 40 -2.80 -13.20 -5.72
N ARG A 41 -3.96 -13.42 -5.11
CA ARG A 41 -5.16 -12.59 -5.32
C ARG A 41 -4.98 -11.15 -4.84
N ASP A 42 -4.27 -10.97 -3.74
CA ASP A 42 -3.94 -9.64 -3.21
C ASP A 42 -3.06 -8.88 -4.23
N VAL A 43 -2.05 -9.56 -4.79
CA VAL A 43 -1.13 -9.00 -5.80
C VAL A 43 -1.84 -8.71 -7.12
N ASP A 44 -2.73 -9.59 -7.59
CA ASP A 44 -3.44 -9.39 -8.85
C ASP A 44 -4.32 -8.13 -8.81
N GLN A 45 -5.04 -7.92 -7.70
CA GLN A 45 -5.84 -6.71 -7.48
C GLN A 45 -4.99 -5.44 -7.39
N LEU A 46 -3.82 -5.52 -6.72
CA LEU A 46 -2.88 -4.39 -6.67
C LEU A 46 -2.28 -4.09 -8.06
N ARG A 47 -1.97 -5.12 -8.84
CA ARG A 47 -1.43 -4.96 -10.20
C ARG A 47 -2.42 -4.21 -11.10
N GLU A 48 -3.70 -4.57 -11.06
CA GLU A 48 -4.73 -3.86 -11.81
C GLU A 48 -4.78 -2.37 -11.44
N LEU A 49 -4.71 -2.03 -10.15
CA LEU A 49 -4.66 -0.64 -9.70
C LEU A 49 -3.39 0.09 -10.14
N VAL A 50 -2.25 -0.60 -10.14
CA VAL A 50 -0.96 -0.06 -10.60
C VAL A 50 -0.99 0.24 -12.09
N GLU A 51 -1.49 -0.69 -12.91
CA GLU A 51 -1.59 -0.54 -14.36
C GLU A 51 -2.59 0.56 -14.74
N THR A 52 -3.81 0.51 -14.18
CA THR A 52 -4.88 1.46 -14.52
C THR A 52 -4.59 2.89 -14.13
N ARG A 53 -3.83 3.12 -13.06
CA ARG A 53 -3.47 4.47 -12.58
C ARG A 53 -2.07 4.90 -12.97
N GLU A 54 -1.33 4.06 -13.69
CA GLU A 54 0.07 4.29 -14.08
C GLU A 54 0.93 4.64 -12.86
N VAL A 55 0.83 3.82 -11.82
CA VAL A 55 1.48 4.10 -10.53
C VAL A 55 2.99 3.99 -10.67
N GLN A 56 3.68 5.06 -10.26
CA GLN A 56 5.13 5.16 -10.30
C GLN A 56 5.77 4.71 -8.98
N VAL A 57 5.04 4.85 -7.86
CA VAL A 57 5.56 4.56 -6.52
C VAL A 57 4.51 3.86 -5.66
N LEU A 58 4.94 2.79 -4.97
CA LEU A 58 4.19 2.18 -3.88
C LEU A 58 4.82 2.57 -2.54
N VAL A 59 4.00 3.07 -1.63
CA VAL A 59 4.39 3.43 -0.26
C VAL A 59 3.67 2.48 0.69
N VAL A 60 4.43 1.68 1.43
CA VAL A 60 3.87 0.69 2.37
C VAL A 60 4.13 1.14 3.80
N GLY A 61 3.07 1.22 4.60
CA GLY A 61 3.18 1.58 6.02
C GLY A 61 3.95 0.53 6.82
N LEU A 62 4.98 0.95 7.57
CA LEU A 62 5.79 0.08 8.42
C LEU A 62 5.48 0.38 9.91
N PRO A 63 4.62 -0.43 10.57
CA PRO A 63 4.17 -0.13 11.93
C PRO A 63 5.22 -0.53 12.96
N TYR A 64 5.97 0.44 13.47
CA TYR A 64 6.85 0.24 14.61
C TYR A 64 6.06 0.05 15.91
N SER A 65 6.67 -0.65 16.87
CA SER A 65 6.22 -0.64 18.26
C SER A 65 6.39 0.77 18.86
N MET A 66 5.67 1.07 19.94
CA MET A 66 5.75 2.40 20.59
C MET A 66 7.15 2.74 21.11
N ASP A 67 7.98 1.74 21.40
CA ASP A 67 9.38 1.89 21.80
C ASP A 67 10.36 2.03 20.61
N GLY A 68 9.84 2.12 19.38
CA GLY A 68 10.63 2.23 18.14
C GLY A 68 11.21 0.91 17.65
N THR A 69 10.87 -0.24 18.25
CA THR A 69 11.35 -1.55 17.79
C THR A 69 10.49 -2.13 16.66
N LEU A 70 11.07 -3.03 15.86
CA LEU A 70 10.35 -3.79 14.85
C LEU A 70 9.62 -4.99 15.48
N GLY A 71 8.34 -4.78 15.78
CA GLY A 71 7.43 -5.83 16.25
C GLY A 71 7.06 -6.84 15.15
N PHE A 72 6.23 -7.82 15.53
CA PHE A 72 5.80 -8.91 14.65
C PHE A 72 5.12 -8.44 13.36
N GLN A 73 4.25 -7.42 13.44
CA GLN A 73 3.55 -6.88 12.26
C GLN A 73 4.52 -6.18 11.30
N ALA A 74 5.44 -5.37 11.82
CA ALA A 74 6.47 -4.71 11.01
C ALA A 74 7.29 -5.71 10.18
N ARG A 75 7.71 -6.82 10.80
CA ARG A 75 8.48 -7.88 10.13
C ARG A 75 7.67 -8.59 9.06
N LYS A 76 6.37 -8.82 9.29
CA LYS A 76 5.47 -9.39 8.28
C LYS A 76 5.32 -8.47 7.08
N VAL A 77 5.11 -7.17 7.33
CA VAL A 77 5.03 -6.15 6.28
C VAL A 77 6.32 -6.12 5.46
N GLN A 78 7.49 -6.08 6.10
CA GLN A 78 8.78 -6.10 5.41
C GLN A 78 8.96 -7.34 4.53
N LYS A 79 8.47 -8.52 4.97
CA LYS A 79 8.54 -9.73 4.16
C LYS A 79 7.62 -9.67 2.93
N LEU A 80 6.47 -9.01 3.03
CA LEU A 80 5.51 -8.87 1.94
C LEU A 80 5.88 -7.77 0.94
N ALA A 81 6.58 -6.71 1.40
CA ALA A 81 6.94 -5.55 0.59
C ALA A 81 8.34 -5.65 -0.07
N ARG A 82 9.04 -6.76 0.13
CA ARG A 82 10.31 -7.08 -0.54
C ARG A 82 10.06 -7.92 -1.78
#